data_AF-A0A3S4H3F9-F1
#
_entry.id   AF-A0A3S4H3F9-F1
#
_cell.length_a   1.000
_cell.length_b   1.000
_cell.length_c   1.000
_cell.angle_alpha   90.00
_cell.angle_beta   90.00
_cell.angle_gamma   90.00
#
_symmetry.space_group_name_H-M   'P 1'
#
loop_
_entity.id
_entity.type
_entity.pdbx_description
1 polymer ?
#
loop_
_entity_poly.entity_id
_entity_poly.type
_entity_poly.pdbx_seq_one_letter_code
_entity_poly.pdbx_strand_id
1 'polypeptide(L)' 'MREVTALGAAYLAGLAVGYWQNLDELQEKAVIEREFRPGIETTERNYRYSGWKKAVKRAMAWEDHDK' A
#
# COMPACT_ATOMS: atom_id res chain seq x y z
N MET A 1 -6.58 12.16 -0.67
CA MET A 1 -6.92 11.71 0.72
C MET A 1 -5.78 10.85 1.23
N ARG A 2 -5.10 11.23 2.32
CA ARG A 2 -3.83 10.60 2.75
C ARG A 2 -3.93 9.79 4.05
N GLU A 3 -4.91 10.11 4.90
CA GLU A 3 -5.12 9.45 6.21
C GLU A 3 -6.19 8.34 6.13
N VAL A 4 -5.98 7.34 5.26
CA VAL A 4 -6.94 6.24 5.06
C VAL A 4 -7.13 5.37 6.31
N THR A 5 -6.11 5.30 7.16
CA THR A 5 -6.16 4.52 8.42
C THR A 5 -7.17 5.09 9.41
N ALA A 6 -7.11 6.39 9.67
CA ALA A 6 -8.05 7.07 10.57
C ALA A 6 -9.48 7.02 10.02
N LEU A 7 -9.61 7.16 8.70
CA LEU A 7 -10.90 7.04 8.02
C LEU A 7 -11.52 5.64 8.20
N GLY A 8 -10.71 4.58 8.12
CA GLY A 8 -11.17 3.22 8.38
C GLY A 8 -11.71 3.03 9.79
N ALA A 9 -11.03 3.57 10.80
CA ALA A 9 -11.53 3.54 12.18
C ALA A 9 -12.84 4.32 12.34
N ALA A 10 -12.96 5.49 11.69
CA ALA A 10 -14.19 6.28 11.70
C ALA A 10 -15.36 5.53 11.04
N TYR A 11 -15.12 4.85 9.91
CA TYR A 11 -16.13 4.04 9.22
C TYR A 11 -16.63 2.89 10.09
N LEU A 12 -15.72 2.16 10.74
CA LEU A 12 -16.09 1.07 11.66
C LEU A 12 -16.96 1.56 12.82
N ALA A 13 -16.54 2.65 13.48
CA ALA A 13 -17.30 3.22 14.58
C ALA A 13 -18.66 3.77 14.12
N GLY A 14 -18.69 4.45 12.97
CA GLY A 14 -19.90 5.06 12.43
C GLY A 14 -20.94 4.04 11.98
N LEU A 15 -20.54 2.90 11.40
CA LEU A 15 -21.46 1.82 11.07
C LEU A 15 -22.04 1.15 12.33
N ALA A 16 -21.22 0.95 13.36
CA ALA A 16 -21.67 0.32 14.61
C ALA A 16 -22.76 1.11 15.35
N VAL A 17 -22.74 2.45 15.23
CA VAL A 17 -23.72 3.33 15.87
C VAL A 17 -24.82 3.82 14.91
N GLY A 18 -24.86 3.32 13.68
CA GLY A 18 -25.85 3.69 12.67
C GLY A 18 -25.69 5.12 12.11
N TYR A 19 -24.52 5.72 12.27
CA TYR A 19 -24.19 7.01 11.63
C TYR A 19 -24.15 6.88 10.09
N TRP A 20 -23.70 5.72 9.61
CA TRP A 20 -23.89 5.26 8.23
C TRP A 20 -24.63 3.93 8.25
N GLN A 21 -25.48 3.67 7.25
CA GLN A 21 -26.29 2.44 7.22
C GLN A 21 -25.59 1.28 6.52
N ASN A 22 -24.66 1.57 5.61
CA ASN A 22 -23.92 0.58 4.84
C ASN A 22 -22.64 1.18 4.25
N LEU A 23 -21.81 0.32 3.64
CA LEU A 23 -20.56 0.73 3.00
C LEU A 23 -20.78 1.47 1.67
N ASP A 24 -21.95 1.35 1.03
CA ASP A 24 -22.22 1.99 -0.26
C ASP A 24 -22.30 3.51 -0.11
N GLU A 25 -22.82 4.02 1.01
CA GLU A 25 -22.81 5.45 1.39
C GLU A 25 -21.38 6.06 1.48
N LEU A 26 -20.35 5.21 1.54
CA LEU A 26 -18.95 5.61 1.71
C LEU A 26 -18.11 5.41 0.44
N GLN A 27 -18.60 4.65 -0.54
CA GLN A 27 -17.86 4.33 -1.77
C GLN A 27 -17.58 5.56 -2.62
N GLU A 28 -18.53 6.49 -2.72
CA GLU A 28 -18.38 7.72 -3.52
C GLU A 28 -17.40 8.73 -2.90
N LYS A 29 -17.01 8.54 -1.63
CA LYS A 29 -16.11 9.46 -0.91
C LYS A 29 -14.63 9.22 -1.23
N ALA A 30 -14.29 8.08 -1.82
CA ALA A 30 -12.92 7.74 -2.19
C ALA A 30 -12.58 8.31 -3.57
N VAL A 31 -12.02 9.52 -3.59
CA VAL A 31 -11.61 10.20 -4.84
C VAL A 31 -10.14 9.97 -5.13
N ILE A 32 -9.84 9.60 -6.38
CA ILE A 32 -8.46 9.51 -6.88
C ILE A 32 -7.87 10.93 -6.95
N GLU A 33 -6.90 11.21 -6.09
CA GLU A 33 -6.20 12.51 -6.07
C GLU A 33 -5.21 12.63 -7.25
N ARG A 34 -4.56 11.53 -7.62
CA ARG A 34 -3.57 11.51 -8.70
C ARG A 34 -3.37 10.11 -9.27
N GLU A 35 -3.24 10.04 -10.59
CA GLU A 35 -2.83 8.84 -11.33
C GLU A 35 -1.39 9.02 -11.83
N PHE A 36 -0.56 7.99 -11.65
CA PHE A 36 0.79 7.94 -12.22
C PHE A 36 0.86 6.79 -13.22
N ARG A 37 1.42 7.07 -14.39
CA ARG A 37 1.58 6.08 -15.46
C ARG A 37 3.04 5.63 -15.55
N PRO A 38 3.31 4.37 -15.93
CA PRO A 38 4.68 3.90 -16.12
C PRO A 38 5.40 4.78 -17.14
N GLY A 39 6.51 5.39 -16.72
CA GLY A 39 7.35 6.24 -17.58
C GLY A 39 8.63 5.58 -18.06
N ILE A 40 8.78 4.27 -17.82
CA ILE A 40 9.98 3.50 -18.18
C ILE A 40 9.60 2.20 -18.88
N GLU A 41 10.50 1.75 -19.75
CA GLU A 41 10.35 0.49 -20.48
C GLU A 41 10.54 -0.73 -19.57
N THR A 42 9.98 -1.86 -20.01
CA THR A 42 10.07 -3.12 -19.25
C THR A 42 11.51 -3.56 -19.03
N THR A 43 12.38 -3.36 -20.02
CA THR A 43 13.81 -3.72 -19.93
C THR A 43 14.49 -2.96 -18.80
N GLU A 44 14.28 -1.65 -18.70
CA GLU A 44 14.87 -0.82 -17.65
C GLU A 44 14.31 -1.18 -16.27
N ARG A 45 13.00 -1.36 -16.16
CA ARG A 45 12.34 -1.80 -14.92
C ARG A 45 12.93 -3.12 -14.42
N ASN A 46 13.09 -4.11 -15.31
CA ASN A 46 13.62 -5.43 -14.95
C ASN A 46 15.09 -5.37 -14.56
N TYR A 47 15.90 -4.57 -15.27
CA TYR A 47 17.29 -4.33 -14.93
C TYR A 47 17.43 -3.75 -13.51
N ARG A 48 16.72 -2.65 -13.21
CA ARG A 48 16.73 -2.02 -11.87
C ARG A 48 16.27 -3.00 -10.78
N TYR A 49 15.18 -3.73 -11.02
CA TYR A 49 14.65 -4.71 -10.07
C TYR A 49 15.60 -5.89 -9.85
N SER A 50 16.34 -6.34 -10.86
CA SER A 50 17.36 -7.38 -10.70
C SER A 50 18.48 -6.96 -9.74
N GLY A 51 18.93 -5.69 -9.83
CA GLY A 51 19.92 -5.11 -8.93
C GLY A 51 19.42 -5.03 -7.49
N TRP A 52 18.18 -4.61 -7.30
CA TRP A 52 17.51 -4.64 -5.99
C TRP A 52 17.51 -6.04 -5.37
N LYS A 53 17.05 -7.06 -6.12
CA LYS A 53 17.05 -8.45 -5.63
C LYS A 53 18.45 -8.95 -5.26
N LYS A 54 19.47 -8.58 -6.03
CA LYS A 54 20.87 -8.89 -5.69
C LYS A 54 21.30 -8.22 -4.38
N ALA A 55 20.91 -6.98 -4.14
CA ALA A 55 21.20 -6.26 -2.90
C ALA A 55 20.50 -6.90 -1.69
N VAL A 56 19.20 -7.20 -1.82
CA VAL A 56 18.42 -7.88 -0.76
C VAL A 56 19.08 -9.21 -0.38
N LYS A 57 19.49 -10.03 -1.37
CA LYS A 57 20.16 -11.31 -1.10
C LYS A 57 21.46 -11.14 -0.31
N ARG A 58 22.18 -10.05 -0.50
CA ARG A 58 23.43 -9.76 0.25
C ARG A 58 23.20 -9.30 1.67
N ALA A 59 22.00 -8.81 1.99
CA ALA A 59 21.61 -8.40 3.34
C ALA A 59 20.96 -9.55 4.15
N MET A 60 20.60 -10.66 3.49
CA MET A 60 20.07 -11.85 4.15
C MET A 60 21.17 -12.65 4.83
N ALA A 61 20.81 -13.37 5.90
CA ALA A 61 21.73 -14.22 6.68
C ALA A 61 23.00 -13.47 7.13
N TRP A 62 22.81 -12.19 7.49
CA TRP A 62 23.88 -11.37 8.04
C TRP A 62 24.24 -11.82 9.46
N GLU A 63 23.22 -12.15 10.26
CA GLU A 63 23.39 -12.57 11.64
C GLU A 63 23.57 -14.08 11.72
N ASP A 64 24.49 -14.52 12.58
CA ASP A 64 24.68 -15.93 12.89
C ASP A 64 23.53 -16.46 13.76
N HIS A 65 23.22 -17.74 13.62
CA HIS A 65 22.20 -18.39 14.46
C HIS A 65 22.87 -19.04 15.67
N ASP A 66 22.31 -18.82 16.86
CA ASP A 66 22.73 -19.56 18.06
C ASP A 66 22.44 -21.06 17.89
N LYS A 67 23.42 -21.89 18.28
CA LYS A 67 23.41 -23.36 18.12
C LYS A 67 22.36 -24.04 18.99
#